data_AF-A0A0D3K1Q0-F1
#
_entry.id   AF-A0A0D3K1Q0-F1
#
_cell.length_a   1.000
_cell.length_b   1.000
_cell.length_c   1.000
_cell.angle_alpha   90.00
_cell.angle_beta   90.00
_cell.angle_gamma   90.00
#
_symmetry.space_group_name_H-M   'P 1'
#
loop_
_entity.id
_entity.type
_entity.pdbx_description
1 polymer ?
#
loop_
_entity_poly.entity_id
_entity_poly.type
_entity_poly.pdbx_seq_one_letter_code
_entity_poly.pdbx_strand_id
1 'polypeptide(L)'
;MGKCQSRSCPRRSSSSGCAGSLPEILRPYTADTELRVDVEGLRQFLKLEQGEDGERAEAWIAERSSDGALPRLDLLLLDEAANAILDAQAAAREDPRDRALSDYFISASHNTYLSGNQLTSSASVEALSHALRMGVRVIELDVSDGAKGSPIVKHGGAQRAARVVG
;
A
#
# COMPACT_ATOMS: atom_id res chain seq x y z
N MET A 1 -7.34 28.67 -32.86
CA MET A 1 -8.69 28.06 -32.92
C MET A 1 -8.55 26.62 -33.38
N GLY A 2 -8.58 25.67 -32.46
CA GLY A 2 -8.57 24.23 -32.74
C GLY A 2 -9.40 23.55 -31.66
N LYS A 3 -10.56 23.00 -32.05
CA LYS A 3 -11.55 22.41 -31.14
C LYS A 3 -11.03 21.04 -30.67
N CYS A 4 -10.77 20.90 -29.36
CA CYS A 4 -10.53 19.61 -28.74
C CYS A 4 -11.87 18.87 -28.67
N GLN A 5 -12.05 17.82 -29.48
CA GLN A 5 -13.26 17.00 -29.46
C GLN A 5 -13.21 16.07 -28.25
N SER A 6 -14.18 16.24 -27.34
CA SER A 6 -14.38 15.38 -26.18
C SER A 6 -14.67 13.95 -26.63
N ARG A 7 -13.76 13.01 -26.34
CA ARG A 7 -14.08 11.59 -26.37
C ARG A 7 -14.99 11.30 -25.18
N SER A 8 -16.27 11.15 -25.44
CA SER A 8 -17.26 10.73 -24.45
C SER A 8 -16.97 9.28 -24.05
N CYS A 9 -16.49 9.05 -22.83
CA CYS A 9 -16.67 7.76 -22.18
C CYS A 9 -18.17 7.46 -22.12
N PRO A 10 -18.63 6.25 -22.47
CA PRO A 10 -20.02 5.88 -22.24
C PRO A 10 -20.25 5.88 -20.72
N ARG A 11 -21.02 6.86 -20.25
CA ARG A 11 -21.53 6.86 -18.87
C ARG A 11 -22.43 5.63 -18.73
N ARG A 12 -21.97 4.62 -17.99
CA ARG A 12 -22.88 3.60 -17.46
C ARG A 12 -23.95 4.34 -16.66
N SER A 13 -25.21 4.10 -17.01
CA SER A 13 -26.36 4.57 -16.26
C SER A 13 -26.19 4.17 -14.80
N SER A 14 -26.19 5.16 -13.90
CA SER A 14 -26.20 4.96 -12.47
C SER A 14 -27.56 4.39 -12.05
N SER A 15 -27.75 3.09 -12.20
CA SER A 15 -28.76 2.37 -11.43
C SER A 15 -28.18 2.11 -10.06
N SER A 16 -28.81 2.69 -9.04
CA SER A 16 -28.67 2.30 -7.64
C SER A 16 -29.07 0.82 -7.51
N GLY A 17 -28.14 -0.09 -7.73
CA GLY A 17 -28.33 -1.52 -7.61
C GLY A 17 -27.37 -2.03 -6.55
N CYS A 18 -27.88 -2.80 -5.59
CA CYS A 18 -27.07 -3.62 -4.70
C CYS A 18 -25.95 -4.27 -5.52
N ALA A 19 -24.69 -4.15 -5.08
CA ALA A 19 -23.62 -4.93 -5.70
C ALA A 19 -24.08 -6.39 -5.70
N GLY A 20 -24.20 -6.99 -6.88
CA GLY A 20 -24.58 -8.39 -7.01
C GLY A 20 -23.66 -9.26 -6.17
N SER A 21 -24.14 -10.43 -5.75
CA SER A 21 -23.29 -11.41 -5.08
C SER A 21 -22.05 -11.71 -5.92
N LEU A 22 -20.94 -12.14 -5.29
CA LEU A 22 -19.70 -12.46 -6.01
C LEU A 22 -19.93 -13.40 -7.21
N PRO A 23 -20.76 -14.46 -7.11
CA PRO A 23 -21.10 -15.28 -8.27
C PRO A 23 -21.80 -14.51 -9.40
N GLU A 24 -22.66 -13.53 -9.10
CA GLU A 24 -23.33 -12.71 -10.12
C GLU A 24 -22.36 -11.78 -10.85
N ILE A 25 -21.36 -11.25 -10.14
CA ILE A 25 -20.33 -10.40 -10.71
C ILE A 25 -19.41 -11.20 -11.64
N LEU A 26 -19.03 -12.42 -11.23
CA LEU A 26 -18.06 -13.24 -11.97
C LEU A 26 -18.68 -14.05 -13.11
N ARG A 27 -19.99 -14.34 -13.05
CA ARG A 27 -20.70 -15.18 -14.04
C ARG A 27 -20.46 -14.81 -15.51
N PRO A 28 -20.37 -13.52 -15.93
CA PRO A 28 -20.10 -13.17 -17.32
C PRO A 28 -18.75 -13.68 -17.85
N TYR A 29 -17.81 -13.98 -16.96
CA TYR A 29 -16.44 -14.37 -17.28
C TYR A 29 -16.19 -15.87 -17.12
N THR A 30 -17.18 -16.65 -16.66
CA THR A 30 -17.00 -18.05 -16.28
C THR A 30 -17.73 -18.99 -17.23
N ALA A 31 -17.14 -20.15 -17.50
CA ALA A 31 -17.68 -21.19 -18.38
C ALA A 31 -18.82 -21.99 -17.75
N ASP A 32 -18.92 -22.02 -16.41
CA ASP A 32 -19.94 -22.80 -15.70
C ASP A 32 -20.46 -22.09 -14.44
N THR A 33 -21.47 -22.68 -13.79
CA THR A 33 -22.04 -22.17 -12.53
C THR A 33 -21.13 -22.38 -11.32
N GLU A 34 -20.11 -23.20 -11.48
CA GLU A 34 -19.06 -23.37 -10.48
C GLU A 34 -17.95 -22.36 -10.72
N LEU A 35 -18.16 -21.27 -11.45
CA LEU A 35 -17.18 -20.19 -11.62
C LEU A 35 -15.84 -20.64 -12.21
N ARG A 36 -15.80 -21.77 -12.94
CA ARG A 36 -14.61 -22.15 -13.70
C ARG A 36 -14.42 -21.19 -14.86
N VAL A 37 -13.17 -20.85 -15.15
CA VAL A 37 -12.83 -19.85 -16.16
C VAL A 37 -11.90 -20.45 -17.20
N ASP A 38 -12.16 -20.14 -18.47
CA ASP A 38 -11.27 -20.47 -19.58
C ASP A 38 -10.38 -19.27 -19.95
N VAL A 39 -9.53 -19.45 -20.95
CA VAL A 39 -8.57 -18.40 -21.37
C VAL A 39 -9.26 -17.11 -21.77
N GLU A 40 -10.38 -17.20 -22.51
CA GLU A 40 -11.04 -16.01 -23.04
C GLU A 40 -11.83 -15.28 -21.95
N GLY A 41 -12.51 -16.02 -21.08
CA GLY A 41 -13.17 -15.47 -19.90
C GLY A 41 -12.19 -14.74 -18.97
N LEU A 42 -11.03 -15.35 -18.70
CA LEU A 42 -10.00 -14.71 -17.87
C LEU A 42 -9.42 -13.48 -18.56
N ARG A 43 -9.14 -13.54 -19.86
CA ARG A 43 -8.64 -12.40 -20.65
C ARG A 43 -9.60 -11.22 -20.59
N GLN A 44 -10.90 -11.48 -20.69
CA GLN A 44 -11.93 -10.43 -20.58
C GLN A 44 -12.01 -9.86 -19.16
N PHE A 45 -11.96 -10.70 -18.13
CA PHE A 45 -11.94 -10.26 -16.74
C PHE A 45 -10.74 -9.35 -16.45
N LEU A 46 -9.53 -9.75 -16.86
CA LEU A 46 -8.31 -8.96 -16.67
C LEU A 46 -8.41 -7.59 -17.36
N LYS A 47 -8.96 -7.55 -18.58
CA LYS A 47 -9.14 -6.30 -19.34
C LYS A 47 -10.18 -5.35 -18.76
N LEU A 48 -11.34 -5.88 -18.41
CA LEU A 48 -12.49 -5.06 -18.05
C LEU A 48 -12.50 -4.69 -16.57
N GLU A 49 -12.00 -5.57 -15.70
CA GLU A 49 -12.09 -5.41 -14.24
C GLU A 49 -10.74 -5.12 -13.58
N GLN A 50 -9.63 -5.70 -14.07
CA GLN A 50 -8.29 -5.48 -13.48
C GLN A 50 -7.46 -4.39 -14.19
N GLY A 51 -7.91 -3.89 -15.34
CA GLY A 51 -7.20 -2.86 -16.10
C GLY A 51 -5.90 -3.34 -16.75
N GLU A 52 -5.79 -4.64 -17.00
CA GLU A 52 -4.62 -5.28 -17.64
C GLU A 52 -4.89 -5.66 -19.10
N ASP A 53 -3.86 -5.85 -19.92
CA ASP A 53 -4.02 -6.24 -21.33
C ASP A 53 -4.40 -7.73 -21.53
N GLY A 54 -4.45 -8.52 -20.45
CA GLY A 54 -4.89 -9.92 -20.48
C GLY A 54 -3.89 -10.91 -21.09
N GLU A 55 -2.64 -10.51 -21.33
CA GLU A 55 -1.60 -11.36 -21.93
C GLU A 55 -1.28 -12.59 -21.07
N ARG A 56 -1.36 -12.46 -19.74
CA ARG A 56 -1.06 -13.56 -18.81
C ARG A 56 -2.15 -14.62 -18.67
N ALA A 57 -3.31 -14.45 -19.31
CA ALA A 57 -4.45 -15.36 -19.13
C ALA A 57 -4.11 -16.81 -19.50
N GLU A 58 -3.42 -17.02 -20.63
CA GLU A 58 -3.05 -18.37 -21.10
C GLU A 58 -2.12 -19.08 -20.13
N ALA A 59 -1.05 -18.39 -19.70
CA ALA A 59 -0.09 -18.93 -18.75
C ALA A 59 -0.75 -19.26 -17.41
N TRP A 60 -1.60 -18.37 -16.90
CA TRP A 60 -2.28 -18.56 -15.62
C TRP A 60 -3.23 -19.77 -15.63
N ILE A 61 -4.03 -19.92 -16.70
CA ILE A 61 -4.91 -21.09 -16.88
C ILE A 61 -4.08 -22.37 -16.99
N ALA A 62 -3.00 -22.37 -17.77
CA ALA A 62 -2.16 -23.55 -17.97
C ALA A 62 -1.48 -24.02 -16.68
N GLU A 63 -1.01 -23.09 -15.85
CA GLU A 63 -0.36 -23.39 -14.57
C GLU A 63 -1.33 -23.97 -13.53
N ARG A 64 -2.62 -23.59 -13.58
CA ARG A 64 -3.62 -23.94 -12.54
C ARG A 64 -4.66 -24.95 -12.98
N SER A 65 -4.62 -25.38 -14.24
CA SER A 65 -5.44 -26.49 -14.71
C SER A 65 -4.85 -27.81 -14.21
N SER A 66 -5.68 -28.65 -13.60
CA SER A 66 -5.28 -29.98 -13.10
C SER A 66 -6.21 -31.04 -13.66
N ASP A 67 -5.68 -32.14 -14.18
CA ASP A 67 -6.44 -33.28 -14.71
C ASP A 67 -7.56 -32.91 -15.70
N GLY A 68 -7.34 -31.87 -16.51
CA GLY A 68 -8.31 -31.36 -17.49
C GLY A 68 -9.42 -30.48 -16.89
N ALA A 69 -9.40 -30.22 -15.58
CA ALA A 69 -10.32 -29.29 -14.93
C ALA A 69 -9.81 -27.85 -15.03
N LEU A 70 -10.70 -26.94 -15.43
CA LEU A 70 -10.43 -25.50 -15.46
C LEU A 70 -10.37 -24.92 -14.03
N PRO A 71 -9.51 -23.92 -13.81
CA PRO A 71 -9.41 -23.24 -12.52
C PRO A 71 -10.63 -22.37 -12.24
N ARG A 72 -10.80 -22.06 -10.96
CA ARG A 72 -11.88 -21.26 -10.39
C ARG A 72 -11.50 -19.78 -10.37
N LEU A 73 -12.33 -18.91 -10.95
CA LEU A 73 -12.06 -17.47 -11.00
C LEU A 73 -12.12 -16.80 -9.62
N ASP A 74 -12.99 -17.27 -8.74
CA ASP A 74 -13.06 -16.77 -7.36
C ASP A 74 -11.81 -17.10 -6.53
N LEU A 75 -11.10 -18.20 -6.85
CA LEU A 75 -9.82 -18.51 -6.20
C LEU A 75 -8.67 -17.64 -6.71
N LEU A 76 -8.72 -17.17 -7.98
CA LEU A 76 -7.77 -16.16 -8.48
C LEU A 76 -7.76 -14.91 -7.60
N LEU A 77 -8.94 -14.47 -7.13
CA LEU A 77 -9.06 -13.24 -6.34
C LEU A 77 -8.30 -13.31 -5.00
N LEU A 78 -8.04 -14.52 -4.51
CA LEU A 78 -7.33 -14.80 -3.27
C LEU A 78 -5.86 -15.16 -3.48
N ASP A 79 -5.42 -15.30 -4.73
CA ASP A 79 -4.05 -15.66 -5.08
C ASP A 79 -3.18 -14.40 -5.05
N GLU A 80 -2.33 -14.27 -4.03
CA GLU A 80 -1.44 -13.13 -3.86
C GLU A 80 -0.47 -12.97 -5.04
N ALA A 81 0.05 -14.07 -5.60
CA ALA A 81 1.00 -14.00 -6.70
C ALA A 81 0.32 -13.53 -8.01
N ALA A 82 -0.99 -13.74 -8.14
CA ALA A 82 -1.73 -13.40 -9.35
C ALA A 82 -2.59 -12.14 -9.21
N ASN A 83 -3.09 -11.79 -8.03
CA ASN A 83 -4.08 -10.74 -7.83
C ASN A 83 -3.77 -9.87 -6.60
N ALA A 84 -2.49 -9.67 -6.26
CA ALA A 84 -2.10 -8.71 -5.25
C ALA A 84 -2.60 -7.30 -5.60
N ILE A 85 -3.16 -6.62 -4.60
CA ILE A 85 -3.62 -5.22 -4.74
C ILE A 85 -2.45 -4.24 -4.96
N LEU A 86 -1.24 -4.61 -4.54
CA LEU A 86 -0.03 -3.82 -4.71
C LEU A 86 0.83 -4.43 -5.81
N ASP A 87 1.33 -3.60 -6.71
CA ASP A 87 2.36 -3.98 -7.67
C ASP A 87 3.70 -4.17 -6.94
N ALA A 88 4.09 -5.44 -6.75
CA ALA A 88 5.34 -5.81 -6.12
C ALA A 88 6.57 -5.27 -6.87
N GLN A 89 6.50 -5.10 -8.20
CA GLN A 89 7.60 -4.54 -8.98
C GLN A 89 7.74 -3.04 -8.74
N ALA A 90 6.62 -2.31 -8.67
CA ALA A 90 6.65 -0.90 -8.28
C ALA A 90 7.20 -0.72 -6.86
N ALA A 91 6.87 -1.61 -5.93
CA ALA A 91 7.39 -1.59 -4.56
C ALA A 91 8.89 -1.93 -4.47
N ALA A 92 9.42 -2.71 -5.42
CA ALA A 92 10.81 -3.14 -5.45
C ALA A 92 11.74 -2.21 -6.28
N ARG A 93 11.20 -1.19 -6.95
CA ARG A 93 12.02 -0.21 -7.67
C ARG A 93 12.90 0.54 -6.68
N GLU A 94 14.22 0.36 -6.78
CA GLU A 94 15.15 1.19 -6.02
C GLU A 94 15.12 2.61 -6.58
N ASP A 95 14.85 3.57 -5.71
CA ASP A 95 15.02 4.98 -6.05
C ASP A 95 16.52 5.27 -6.28
N PRO A 96 16.89 6.01 -7.34
CA PRO A 96 18.27 6.41 -7.58
C PRO A 96 18.77 7.20 -6.36
N ARG A 97 19.93 6.83 -5.79
CA ARG A 97 20.51 7.44 -4.56
C ARG A 97 21.65 8.44 -4.83
N ASP A 98 21.78 8.88 -6.06
CA ASP A 98 22.85 9.74 -6.58
C ASP A 98 22.39 11.20 -6.82
N ARG A 99 21.13 11.53 -6.52
CA ARG A 99 20.58 12.89 -6.67
C ARG A 99 20.79 13.73 -5.40
N ALA A 100 20.50 15.02 -5.49
CA ALA A 100 20.59 15.91 -4.33
C ALA A 100 19.52 15.57 -3.28
N LEU A 101 19.81 15.79 -1.99
CA LEU A 101 18.84 15.50 -0.90
C LEU A 101 17.50 16.22 -1.06
N SER A 102 17.48 17.37 -1.75
CA SER A 102 16.27 18.15 -2.06
C SER A 102 15.30 17.44 -3.01
N ASP A 103 15.75 16.39 -3.70
CA ASP A 103 14.98 15.69 -4.73
C ASP A 103 14.17 14.51 -4.15
N TYR A 104 14.25 14.28 -2.83
CA TYR A 104 13.62 13.15 -2.16
C TYR A 104 12.57 13.61 -1.16
N PHE A 105 11.46 12.85 -1.08
CA PHE A 105 10.61 12.87 0.10
C PHE A 105 11.30 12.08 1.21
N ILE A 106 11.49 12.71 2.36
CA ILE A 106 12.19 12.11 3.51
C ILE A 106 11.18 11.92 4.65
N SER A 107 11.04 10.68 5.12
CA SER A 107 10.25 10.38 6.31
C SER A 107 10.88 11.04 7.55
N ALA A 108 10.16 11.99 8.14
CA ALA A 108 10.62 12.81 9.26
C ALA A 108 9.63 12.72 10.43
N SER A 109 10.16 12.76 11.65
CA SER A 109 9.36 12.79 12.89
C SER A 109 9.67 14.04 13.70
N HIS A 110 8.62 14.66 14.22
CA HIS A 110 8.69 15.84 15.08
C HIS A 110 8.53 15.42 16.55
N ASN A 111 9.32 16.01 17.45
CA ASN A 111 9.39 15.64 18.86
C ASN A 111 9.48 14.12 19.08
N THR A 112 10.35 13.45 18.30
CA THR A 112 10.42 11.98 18.18
C THR A 112 10.61 11.27 19.52
N TYR A 113 11.22 11.96 20.49
CA TYR A 113 11.43 11.43 21.82
C TYR A 113 10.14 11.27 22.63
N LEU A 114 9.03 11.91 22.29
CA LEU A 114 7.78 11.81 23.06
C LEU A 114 7.09 10.47 22.84
N SER A 115 6.74 9.79 23.93
CA SER A 115 5.99 8.52 23.89
C SER A 115 4.48 8.70 23.75
N GLY A 116 4.00 9.94 23.61
CA GLY A 116 2.57 10.27 23.59
C GLY A 116 2.31 11.74 23.29
N ASN A 117 1.40 12.36 24.07
CA ASN A 117 0.99 13.75 23.84
C ASN A 117 2.05 14.80 24.24
N GLN A 118 1.92 16.02 23.72
CA GLN A 118 2.89 17.10 23.90
C GLN A 118 3.00 17.62 25.36
N LEU A 119 1.96 17.47 26.18
CA LEU A 119 1.88 18.14 27.48
C LEU A 119 2.31 17.25 28.66
N THR A 120 1.90 15.98 28.64
CA THR A 120 2.01 15.09 29.82
C THR A 120 2.79 13.82 29.56
N SER A 121 3.12 13.50 28.30
CA SER A 121 3.90 12.30 28.00
C SER A 121 5.37 12.47 28.37
N SER A 122 6.01 11.35 28.65
CA SER A 122 7.45 11.30 28.91
C SER A 122 8.22 11.26 27.60
N ALA A 123 9.43 11.83 27.63
CA ALA A 123 10.43 11.47 26.65
C ALA A 123 10.89 10.01 26.88
N SER A 124 11.25 9.29 25.82
CA SER A 124 11.60 7.87 25.82
C SER A 124 12.57 7.52 24.69
N VAL A 125 13.55 6.66 24.99
CA VAL A 125 14.49 6.12 23.99
C VAL A 125 13.80 5.07 23.11
N GLU A 126 12.79 4.40 23.64
CA GLU A 126 11.96 3.45 22.92
C GLU A 126 11.15 4.15 21.82
N ALA A 127 10.69 5.38 22.04
CA ALA A 127 10.03 6.19 21.01
C ALA A 127 10.96 6.48 19.82
N LEU A 128 12.22 6.85 20.09
CA LEU A 128 13.25 7.02 19.06
C LEU A 128 13.53 5.70 18.33
N SER A 129 13.72 4.61 19.08
CA SER A 129 13.98 3.27 18.53
C SER A 129 12.85 2.78 17.64
N HIS A 130 11.61 3.04 18.05
CA HIS A 130 10.41 2.71 17.29
C HIS A 130 10.34 3.52 15.99
N ALA A 131 10.55 4.84 16.04
CA ALA A 131 10.53 5.70 14.86
C ALA A 131 11.55 5.24 13.80
N LEU A 132 12.78 4.92 14.22
CA LEU A 132 13.83 4.43 13.32
C LEU A 132 13.46 3.08 12.68
N ARG A 133 12.82 2.17 13.43
CA ARG A 133 12.33 0.88 12.90
C ARG A 133 11.18 1.05 11.92
N MET A 134 10.35 2.09 12.09
CA MET A 134 9.28 2.46 11.16
C MET A 134 9.80 3.18 9.90
N GLY A 135 11.11 3.33 9.74
CA GLY A 135 11.73 3.91 8.55
C GLY A 135 11.86 5.44 8.57
N VAL A 136 11.65 6.08 9.73
CA VAL A 136 11.97 7.51 9.89
C VAL A 136 13.47 7.73 9.68
N ARG A 137 13.81 8.80 8.94
CA ARG A 137 15.19 9.17 8.58
C ARG A 137 15.61 10.52 9.16
N VAL A 138 14.67 11.32 9.68
CA VAL A 138 14.94 12.55 10.42
C VAL A 138 14.23 12.48 11.77
N ILE A 139 14.99 12.66 12.85
CA ILE A 139 14.49 12.69 14.23
C ILE A 139 14.79 14.04 14.86
N GLU A 140 13.95 14.44 15.79
CA GLU A 140 14.11 15.67 16.58
C GLU A 140 14.46 15.35 18.03
N LEU A 141 15.41 16.10 18.59
CA LEU A 141 15.88 15.96 19.96
C LEU A 141 15.97 17.33 20.65
N ASP A 142 15.05 17.59 21.57
CA ASP A 142 15.05 18.81 22.37
C ASP A 142 15.96 18.64 23.59
N VAL A 143 17.21 19.09 23.45
CA VAL A 143 18.23 18.94 24.48
C VAL A 143 18.21 20.11 25.46
N SER A 144 18.30 19.80 26.76
CA SER A 144 18.40 20.78 27.83
C SER A 144 19.36 20.32 28.93
N ASP A 145 19.73 21.23 29.82
CA ASP A 145 20.58 20.91 30.97
C ASP A 145 19.82 20.07 32.01
N GLY A 146 20.43 18.96 32.41
CA GLY A 146 20.00 18.10 33.49
C GLY A 146 20.85 18.25 34.75
N ALA A 147 20.65 17.33 35.71
CA ALA A 147 21.38 17.36 36.98
C ALA A 147 22.90 17.24 36.76
N LYS A 148 23.69 18.02 37.50
CA LYS A 148 25.16 18.03 37.42
C LYS A 148 25.69 18.37 36.01
N GLY A 149 24.90 19.08 35.19
CA GLY A 149 25.31 19.49 33.83
C GLY A 149 25.24 18.38 32.78
N SER A 150 24.61 17.24 33.08
CA SER A 150 24.41 16.20 32.06
C SER A 150 23.27 16.58 31.11
N PRO A 151 23.41 16.43 29.77
CA PRO A 151 22.33 16.72 28.84
C PRO A 151 21.15 15.76 29.01
N ILE A 152 19.92 16.28 28.91
CA ILE A 152 18.68 15.51 28.94
C ILE A 152 17.79 15.92 27.76
N VAL A 153 16.96 14.99 27.28
CA VAL A 153 15.97 15.27 26.24
C VAL A 153 14.60 15.45 26.89
N LYS A 154 13.95 16.59 26.64
CA LYS A 154 12.63 16.92 27.22
C LYS A 154 11.90 17.98 26.39
N HIS A 155 10.57 17.94 26.43
CA HIS A 155 9.75 19.00 25.83
C HIS A 155 9.67 20.22 26.75
N GLY A 156 9.74 21.43 26.16
CA GLY A 156 9.72 22.70 26.90
C GLY A 156 8.51 22.83 27.82
N GLY A 157 8.74 22.98 29.14
CA GLY A 157 7.68 23.09 30.15
C GLY A 157 7.12 21.75 30.66
N ALA A 158 7.46 20.61 30.05
CA ALA A 158 7.02 19.29 30.49
C ALA A 158 7.81 18.80 31.71
N GLN A 159 7.11 18.16 32.66
CA GLN A 159 7.67 17.72 33.94
C GLN A 159 8.51 16.42 33.84
N ARG A 160 8.56 15.75 32.68
CA ARG A 160 9.14 14.40 32.54
C ARG A 160 10.13 14.33 31.39
N ALA A 161 11.41 14.14 31.73
CA ALA A 161 12.53 14.06 30.80
C ALA A 161 13.03 12.62 30.61
N ALA A 162 13.63 12.34 29.46
CA ALA A 162 14.40 11.13 29.21
C ALA A 162 15.87 11.44 29.50
N ARG A 163 16.51 10.56 30.26
CA ARG A 163 17.96 10.60 30.42
C ARG A 163 18.58 9.88 29.23
N VAL A 164 19.44 10.56 28.49
CA VAL A 164 20.30 9.92 27.50
C VAL A 164 21.40 9.22 28.31
N VAL A 165 21.32 7.90 28.46
CA VAL A 165 22.36 7.12 29.13
C VAL A 165 23.42 6.79 28.09
N GLY A 166 24.65 7.27 28.32
CA GLY A 166 25.85 6.87 27.60
C GLY A 166 26.54 5.71 28.28
#